data_AF-G3H8Y3-F1
#
_entry.id   AF-G3H8Y3-F1
#
_cell.length_a   1.000
_cell.length_b   1.000
_cell.length_c   1.000
_cell.angle_alpha   90.00
_cell.angle_beta   90.00
_cell.angle_gamma   90.00
#
_symmetry.space_group_name_H-M   'P 1'
#
loop_
_entity.id
_entity.type
_entity.pdbx_description
1 polymer ?
#
loop_
_entity_poly.entity_id
_entity_poly.type
_entity_poly.pdbx_seq_one_letter_code
_entity_poly.pdbx_strand_id
1 'polypeptide(L)'
;MRFPGVPNDWAMAACMGELNSSSSRESLDGCLVNRVQDVCRDGVILGPLARLGPPYIFPAELYVAQCTQRPVDIVFLLDGSERLGEQNFHKARRFVEEVSRRLTLARKDDDPLNARMALLQYGSQNQQQVVFPLTYNLTTIHEALERTAYLNSFSHVGAGIVHAINNVVRGARGGARRHAELSFVFLTDGVTGNDSLEESVHSMRKQNVVPTVVAVGSDVDMDVLTKISLGDRAAIFREKDFDSLAQPSFFDRFIRWIC
;
A
#
# COMPACT_ATOMS: atom_id res chain seq x y z
N MET A 1 40.23 18.65 19.85
CA MET A 1 40.63 18.88 18.45
C MET A 1 41.31 17.63 17.93
N ARG A 2 40.87 17.18 16.73
CA ARG A 2 41.40 16.17 15.80
C ARG A 2 41.80 14.77 16.32
N PHE A 3 41.10 13.77 15.77
CA PHE A 3 41.79 12.68 15.08
C PHE A 3 41.23 12.51 13.65
N PRO A 4 42.08 12.21 12.66
CA PRO A 4 41.74 12.07 11.24
C PRO A 4 41.53 10.62 10.81
N GLY A 5 40.96 10.43 9.61
CA GLY A 5 41.39 9.38 8.68
C GLY A 5 40.46 8.18 8.49
N VAL A 6 39.57 8.28 7.50
CA VAL A 6 38.86 7.17 6.85
C VAL A 6 39.79 6.48 5.84
N PRO A 7 39.63 5.17 5.58
CA PRO A 7 39.36 4.72 4.20
C PRO A 7 38.20 3.69 4.16
N ASN A 8 37.11 3.97 3.44
CA ASN A 8 36.81 3.59 2.04
C ASN A 8 36.76 2.07 1.77
N ASP A 9 35.51 1.58 1.71
CA ASP A 9 34.90 0.89 0.57
C ASP A 9 35.14 -0.61 0.25
N TRP A 10 33.99 -1.32 0.35
CA TRP A 10 33.39 -2.30 -0.57
C TRP A 10 33.77 -3.79 -0.47
N ALA A 11 32.78 -4.59 -0.08
CA ALA A 11 32.50 -5.88 -0.72
C ALA A 11 31.04 -6.31 -0.47
N MET A 12 30.16 -5.96 -1.41
CA MET A 12 28.91 -6.70 -1.65
C MET A 12 29.29 -8.07 -2.22
N ALA A 13 28.94 -9.16 -1.54
CA ALA A 13 29.02 -10.50 -2.12
C ALA A 13 27.60 -10.99 -2.44
N ALA A 14 27.25 -10.89 -3.71
CA ALA A 14 26.08 -11.54 -4.30
C ALA A 14 26.28 -13.07 -4.29
N CYS A 15 25.26 -13.81 -3.85
CA CYS A 15 25.20 -15.25 -4.06
C CYS A 15 24.77 -15.52 -5.51
N MET A 16 25.72 -15.85 -6.39
CA MET A 16 25.46 -16.60 -7.61
C MET A 16 25.95 -18.03 -7.43
N GLY A 17 25.11 -18.97 -7.86
CA GLY A 17 25.28 -20.40 -7.62
C GLY A 17 26.13 -21.14 -8.64
N GLU A 18 26.01 -22.46 -8.49
CA GLU A 18 26.49 -23.57 -9.32
C GLU A 18 27.76 -24.30 -8.86
N LEU A 19 27.70 -25.60 -9.10
CA LEU A 19 28.25 -26.68 -8.30
C LEU A 19 29.66 -27.10 -8.76
N ASN A 20 30.44 -27.54 -7.76
CA ASN A 20 31.74 -28.19 -7.82
C ASN A 20 31.95 -29.25 -8.92
N SER A 21 33.20 -29.34 -9.41
CA SER A 21 33.88 -30.64 -9.42
C SER A 21 35.39 -30.55 -9.19
N SER A 22 35.85 -31.43 -8.29
CA SER A 22 37.20 -31.96 -8.09
C SER A 22 38.32 -31.13 -7.44
N SER A 23 38.46 -31.36 -6.12
CA SER A 23 39.67 -31.95 -5.49
C SER A 23 41.02 -31.20 -5.60
N SER A 24 41.38 -30.48 -4.53
CA SER A 24 42.52 -30.86 -3.66
C SER A 24 42.59 -29.97 -2.43
N ARG A 25 42.89 -30.59 -1.28
CA ARG A 25 42.92 -30.01 0.07
C ARG A 25 44.09 -29.06 0.27
N GLU A 26 43.86 -27.94 0.96
CA GLU A 26 44.76 -27.39 1.99
C GLU A 26 43.93 -26.69 3.10
N SER A 27 44.00 -27.29 4.31
CA SER A 27 43.91 -26.74 5.68
C SER A 27 43.62 -25.23 5.83
N LEU A 28 42.61 -24.74 6.57
CA LEU A 28 42.38 -24.91 8.02
C LEU A 28 40.88 -24.70 8.39
N ASP A 29 40.50 -25.37 9.48
CA ASP A 29 39.35 -25.13 10.36
C ASP A 29 37.94 -25.45 9.84
N GLY A 30 37.53 -26.66 10.22
CA GLY A 30 36.25 -27.25 9.87
C GLY A 30 35.04 -26.58 10.50
N CYS A 31 33.96 -26.57 9.73
CA CYS A 31 32.62 -26.66 10.28
C CYS A 31 31.75 -27.41 9.26
N LEU A 32 31.54 -28.71 9.53
CA LEU A 32 30.49 -29.51 8.91
C LEU A 32 29.17 -29.10 9.58
N VAL A 33 28.23 -28.51 8.83
CA VAL A 33 26.86 -28.32 9.34
C VAL A 33 25.96 -29.36 8.67
N ASN A 34 25.77 -30.48 9.36
CA ASN A 34 24.66 -31.39 9.12
C ASN A 34 23.58 -31.15 10.18
N ARG A 35 22.42 -30.67 9.71
CA ARG A 35 21.06 -31.01 10.18
C ARG A 35 20.84 -31.15 11.70
N VAL A 36 20.26 -30.13 12.33
CA VAL A 36 19.40 -30.32 13.51
C VAL A 36 18.17 -29.43 13.38
N GLN A 37 17.00 -30.07 13.44
CA GLN A 37 15.70 -29.43 13.63
C GLN A 37 15.66 -28.87 15.04
N ASP A 38 15.49 -27.55 15.20
CA ASP A 38 15.07 -26.98 16.48
C ASP A 38 13.71 -26.30 16.35
N VAL A 39 12.84 -26.70 17.28
CA VAL A 39 11.43 -26.37 17.40
C VAL A 39 11.31 -25.08 18.23
N CYS A 40 10.76 -24.02 17.63
CA CYS A 40 10.42 -22.80 18.37
C CYS A 40 9.11 -23.01 19.14
N ARG A 41 9.17 -23.08 20.47
CA ARG A 41 8.00 -22.89 21.35
C ARG A 41 8.34 -21.80 22.36
N ASP A 42 7.48 -20.78 22.46
CA ASP A 42 7.57 -19.65 23.39
C ASP A 42 8.91 -18.86 23.39
N GLY A 43 9.58 -18.78 22.24
CA GLY A 43 10.58 -17.76 21.96
C GLY A 43 11.89 -17.83 22.75
N VAL A 44 12.24 -18.96 23.36
CA VAL A 44 13.51 -19.13 24.08
C VAL A 44 14.37 -20.22 23.43
N ILE A 45 15.53 -19.83 22.90
CA ILE A 45 16.61 -20.75 22.54
C ILE A 45 17.35 -21.13 23.83
N LEU A 46 17.21 -22.36 24.31
CA LEU A 46 18.06 -22.91 25.37
C LEU A 46 19.27 -23.60 24.74
N GLY A 47 20.29 -22.79 24.40
CA GLY A 47 21.58 -23.26 23.89
C GLY A 47 22.75 -22.72 24.73
N PRO A 48 23.82 -23.49 24.97
CA PRO A 48 24.83 -23.19 25.97
C PRO A 48 25.95 -22.29 25.44
N LEU A 49 25.67 -21.06 25.00
CA LEU A 49 26.70 -20.05 24.74
C LEU A 49 26.19 -18.64 25.06
N ALA A 50 25.76 -18.43 26.30
CA ALA A 50 25.68 -17.11 26.89
C ALA A 50 27.07 -16.73 27.43
N ARG A 51 27.82 -15.86 26.72
CA ARG A 51 28.77 -14.89 27.31
C ARG A 51 29.51 -14.03 26.27
N LEU A 52 29.46 -12.72 26.50
CA LEU A 52 30.38 -11.65 26.07
C LEU A 52 30.11 -10.96 24.72
N GLY A 53 29.09 -10.11 24.73
CA GLY A 53 28.97 -8.91 23.89
C GLY A 53 27.97 -7.96 24.56
N PRO A 54 28.03 -6.62 24.36
CA PRO A 54 26.90 -5.77 24.73
C PRO A 54 25.65 -6.35 24.05
N PRO A 55 24.46 -6.27 24.67
CA PRO A 55 23.26 -6.81 24.06
C PRO A 55 23.17 -6.22 22.66
N TYR A 56 23.24 -7.07 21.63
CA TYR A 56 22.74 -6.70 20.33
C TYR A 56 21.26 -6.44 20.57
N ILE A 57 20.94 -5.17 20.79
CA ILE A 57 19.60 -4.65 20.66
C ILE A 57 19.26 -4.99 19.21
N PHE A 58 18.54 -6.10 19.01
CA PHE A 58 17.80 -6.28 17.79
C PHE A 58 16.96 -5.02 17.65
N PRO A 59 17.13 -4.21 16.59
CA PRO A 59 16.21 -3.13 16.38
C PRO A 59 14.86 -3.79 16.13
N ALA A 60 13.99 -3.79 17.13
CA ALA A 60 12.55 -3.86 16.92
C ALA A 60 12.02 -2.57 16.24
N GLU A 61 12.90 -1.77 15.63
CA GLU A 61 12.67 -0.46 15.04
C GLU A 61 12.99 -0.40 13.54
N LEU A 62 12.88 -1.51 12.82
CA LEU A 62 12.76 -1.46 11.36
C LEU A 62 11.33 -1.73 10.85
N TYR A 63 10.34 -1.80 11.74
CA TYR A 63 8.94 -2.03 11.38
C TYR A 63 8.07 -0.77 11.47
N VAL A 64 8.60 0.41 11.15
CA VAL A 64 7.77 1.60 10.89
C VAL A 64 8.46 2.50 9.87
N ALA A 65 8.40 2.13 8.59
CA ALA A 65 8.06 3.15 7.59
C ALA A 65 6.53 3.10 7.40
N GLN A 66 5.80 3.34 8.49
CA GLN A 66 4.46 3.92 8.33
C GLN A 66 4.69 5.32 7.74
N CYS A 67 3.66 5.94 7.17
CA CYS A 67 3.71 7.25 6.51
C CYS A 67 4.09 8.42 7.48
N THR A 68 4.94 8.19 8.49
CA THR A 68 5.30 9.07 9.60
C THR A 68 6.36 10.11 9.26
N GLN A 69 7.03 9.96 8.11
CA GLN A 69 8.12 10.86 7.71
C GLN A 69 7.71 11.90 6.67
N ARG A 70 6.48 11.82 6.15
CA ARG A 70 5.95 12.78 5.18
C ARG A 70 4.41 12.84 5.27
N PRO A 71 3.79 13.97 4.92
CA PRO A 71 2.35 14.06 4.88
C PRO A 71 1.81 13.39 3.61
N VAL A 72 0.84 12.49 3.76
CA VAL A 72 0.18 11.78 2.65
C VAL A 72 -1.34 11.90 2.79
N ASP A 73 -2.03 12.34 1.76
CA ASP A 73 -3.49 12.31 1.69
C ASP A 73 -3.92 11.22 0.71
N ILE A 74 -4.51 10.15 1.23
CA ILE A 74 -4.90 8.96 0.47
C ILE A 74 -6.39 9.02 0.19
N VAL A 75 -6.78 8.97 -1.08
CA VAL A 75 -8.18 8.91 -1.50
C VAL A 75 -8.43 7.55 -2.14
N PHE A 76 -9.22 6.72 -1.48
CA PHE A 76 -9.69 5.48 -2.06
C PHE A 76 -10.87 5.78 -2.99
N LEU A 77 -10.79 5.28 -4.22
CA LEU A 77 -11.88 5.22 -5.18
C LEU A 77 -12.30 3.76 -5.30
N LEU A 78 -13.40 3.42 -4.64
CA LEU A 78 -13.95 2.06 -4.60
C LEU A 78 -15.06 1.91 -5.63
N ASP A 79 -14.90 0.92 -6.49
CA ASP A 79 -15.87 0.56 -7.51
C ASP A 79 -17.15 -0.02 -6.87
N GLY A 80 -18.27 0.67 -7.07
CA GLY A 80 -19.60 0.29 -6.60
C GLY A 80 -20.43 -0.42 -7.67
N SER A 81 -19.80 -0.96 -8.71
CA SER A 81 -20.51 -1.57 -9.83
C SER A 81 -21.08 -2.96 -9.52
N GLU A 82 -22.16 -3.31 -10.21
CA GLU A 82 -22.79 -4.64 -10.20
C GLU A 82 -21.77 -5.76 -10.49
N ARG A 83 -20.85 -5.52 -11.43
CA ARG A 83 -19.85 -6.50 -11.88
C ARG A 83 -18.88 -6.88 -10.76
N LEU A 84 -18.48 -5.92 -9.92
CA LEU A 84 -17.67 -6.19 -8.73
C LEU A 84 -18.45 -7.05 -7.72
N GLY A 85 -19.73 -6.73 -7.51
CA GLY A 85 -20.66 -7.47 -6.65
C GLY A 85 -20.56 -7.13 -5.16
N GLU A 86 -21.70 -7.18 -4.45
CA GLU A 86 -21.82 -6.75 -3.05
C GLU A 86 -20.83 -7.45 -2.09
N GLN A 87 -20.63 -8.76 -2.26
CA GLN A 87 -19.71 -9.52 -1.41
C GLN A 87 -18.26 -9.02 -1.52
N ASN A 88 -17.79 -8.77 -2.74
CA ASN A 88 -16.44 -8.26 -2.98
C ASN A 88 -16.33 -6.80 -2.56
N PHE A 89 -17.40 -6.02 -2.72
CA PHE A 89 -17.47 -4.65 -2.22
C PHE A 89 -17.23 -4.61 -0.71
N HIS A 90 -17.86 -5.50 0.06
CA HIS A 90 -17.61 -5.63 1.50
C HIS A 90 -16.17 -6.05 1.82
N LYS A 91 -15.54 -6.93 1.03
CA LYS A 91 -14.13 -7.30 1.21
C LYS A 91 -13.20 -6.11 0.95
N ALA A 92 -13.43 -5.37 -0.13
CA ALA A 92 -12.68 -4.15 -0.45
C ALA A 92 -12.85 -3.06 0.64
N ARG A 93 -14.07 -2.91 1.17
CA ARG A 93 -14.37 -2.03 2.30
C ARG A 93 -13.56 -2.42 3.55
N ARG A 94 -13.53 -3.72 3.89
CA ARG A 94 -12.72 -4.23 5.01
C ARG A 94 -11.22 -4.00 4.78
N PHE A 95 -10.75 -4.16 3.55
CA PHE A 95 -9.36 -3.83 3.22
C PHE A 95 -9.03 -2.36 3.52
N VAL A 96 -9.91 -1.40 3.15
CA VAL A 96 -9.74 0.02 3.52
C VAL A 96 -9.71 0.22 5.03
N GLU A 97 -10.56 -0.49 5.78
CA GLU A 97 -10.56 -0.44 7.24
C GLU A 97 -9.23 -0.92 7.84
N GLU A 98 -8.71 -2.06 7.38
CA GLU A 98 -7.44 -2.61 7.84
C GLU A 98 -6.26 -1.70 7.48
N VAL A 99 -6.27 -1.08 6.30
CA VAL A 99 -5.28 -0.04 5.94
C VAL A 99 -5.33 1.11 6.94
N SER A 100 -6.52 1.60 7.29
CA SER A 100 -6.66 2.72 8.24
C SER A 100 -6.06 2.40 9.62
N ARG A 101 -6.18 1.15 10.07
CA ARG A 101 -5.62 0.68 11.34
C ARG A 101 -4.11 0.50 11.29
N ARG A 102 -3.57 0.15 10.11
CA ARG A 102 -2.13 -0.08 9.92
C ARG A 102 -1.34 1.21 9.75
N LEU A 103 -1.92 2.22 9.11
CA LEU A 103 -1.28 3.51 8.87
C LEU A 103 -1.15 4.33 10.16
N THR A 104 -0.05 5.08 10.29
CA THR A 104 -0.02 6.18 11.24
C THR A 104 -0.79 7.34 10.65
N LEU A 105 -1.98 7.59 11.21
CA LEU A 105 -2.81 8.72 10.80
C LEU A 105 -2.34 10.02 11.47
N ALA A 106 -2.66 11.13 10.83
CA ALA A 106 -2.39 12.47 11.33
C ALA A 106 -3.04 12.73 12.69
N ARG A 107 -2.52 13.72 13.41
CA ARG A 107 -3.08 14.12 14.72
C ARG A 107 -3.97 15.36 14.62
N LYS A 108 -3.91 16.06 13.49
CA LYS A 108 -4.65 17.29 13.18
C LYS A 108 -4.74 17.47 11.67
N ASP A 109 -5.61 18.37 11.20
CA ASP A 109 -5.85 18.54 9.76
C ASP A 109 -4.63 19.01 8.97
N ASP A 110 -3.77 19.83 9.57
CA ASP A 110 -2.56 20.40 9.00
C ASP A 110 -1.28 19.70 9.49
N ASP A 111 -1.37 18.44 9.93
CA ASP A 111 -0.20 17.67 10.37
C ASP A 111 0.88 17.69 9.28
N PRO A 112 2.12 18.12 9.58
CA PRO A 112 3.20 18.13 8.60
C PRO A 112 3.73 16.73 8.28
N LEU A 113 3.24 15.71 8.98
CA LEU A 113 3.59 14.29 8.83
C LEU A 113 2.30 13.46 8.74
N ASN A 114 2.43 12.15 8.57
CA ASN A 114 1.35 11.16 8.70
C ASN A 114 0.25 11.23 7.64
N ALA A 115 -0.52 10.14 7.57
CA ALA A 115 -1.56 9.97 6.57
C ALA A 115 -2.91 10.56 6.99
N ARG A 116 -3.68 11.07 6.03
CA ARG A 116 -5.14 11.20 6.14
C ARG A 116 -5.77 10.34 5.05
N MET A 117 -6.99 9.86 5.28
CA MET A 117 -7.68 9.00 4.33
C MET A 117 -9.06 9.55 4.00
N ALA A 118 -9.48 9.33 2.76
CA ALA A 118 -10.84 9.51 2.29
C ALA A 118 -11.28 8.25 1.54
N LEU A 119 -12.59 8.01 1.50
CA LEU A 119 -13.17 6.99 0.65
C LEU A 119 -14.32 7.59 -0.16
N LEU A 120 -14.24 7.42 -1.47
CA LEU A 120 -15.30 7.69 -2.42
C LEU A 120 -15.68 6.36 -3.07
N GLN A 121 -16.96 6.06 -3.06
CA GLN A 121 -17.53 5.00 -3.87
C GLN A 121 -18.00 5.60 -5.20
N TYR A 122 -17.61 5.00 -6.32
CA TYR A 122 -18.04 5.45 -7.64
C TYR A 122 -18.92 4.41 -8.33
N GLY A 123 -19.94 4.90 -9.03
CA GLY A 123 -20.80 4.10 -9.90
C GLY A 123 -20.91 4.75 -11.28
N SER A 124 -22.13 4.78 -11.82
CA SER A 124 -22.43 5.42 -13.10
C SER A 124 -22.09 6.91 -13.11
N GLN A 125 -22.11 7.55 -14.29
CA GLN A 125 -21.65 8.93 -14.49
C GLN A 125 -22.12 9.95 -13.44
N ASN A 126 -23.34 9.82 -12.90
CA ASN A 126 -23.92 10.73 -11.90
C ASN A 126 -24.09 10.11 -10.49
N GLN A 127 -23.61 8.90 -10.26
CA GLN A 127 -23.78 8.18 -8.99
C GLN A 127 -22.43 8.04 -8.29
N GLN A 128 -22.07 9.08 -7.55
CA GLN A 128 -20.80 9.18 -6.82
C GLN A 128 -21.12 9.48 -5.35
N GLN A 129 -20.50 8.76 -4.42
CA GLN A 129 -20.74 8.94 -2.99
C GLN A 129 -19.41 9.09 -2.24
N VAL A 130 -19.19 10.27 -1.66
CA VAL A 130 -18.15 10.44 -0.64
C VAL A 130 -18.62 9.73 0.63
N VAL A 131 -18.00 8.61 0.95
CA VAL A 131 -18.30 7.81 2.15
C VAL A 131 -17.79 8.54 3.39
N PHE A 132 -16.53 8.99 3.35
CA PHE A 132 -15.97 9.94 4.31
C PHE A 132 -14.94 10.84 3.60
N PRO A 133 -14.91 12.15 3.93
CA PRO A 133 -13.90 13.07 3.42
C PRO A 133 -12.52 12.78 4.04
N LEU A 134 -11.49 13.51 3.62
CA LEU A 134 -10.16 13.39 4.21
C LEU A 134 -10.22 13.59 5.72
N THR A 135 -9.86 12.54 6.46
CA THR A 135 -9.87 12.52 7.92
C THR A 135 -8.74 11.65 8.46
N TYR A 136 -8.41 11.88 9.72
CA TYR A 136 -7.50 11.06 10.51
C TYR A 136 -8.22 10.36 11.69
N ASN A 137 -9.53 10.55 11.80
CA ASN A 137 -10.31 10.01 12.90
C ASN A 137 -10.76 8.57 12.57
N LEU A 138 -10.12 7.59 13.23
CA LEU A 138 -10.46 6.17 13.07
C LEU A 138 -11.92 5.85 13.38
N THR A 139 -12.52 6.50 14.37
CA THR A 139 -13.94 6.31 14.71
C THR A 139 -14.83 6.78 13.55
N THR A 140 -14.54 7.94 12.97
CA THR A 140 -15.27 8.45 11.79
C THR A 140 -15.13 7.52 10.60
N ILE A 141 -13.92 6.99 10.35
CA ILE A 141 -13.66 6.03 9.28
C ILE A 141 -14.48 4.75 9.51
N HIS A 142 -14.35 4.13 10.67
CA HIS A 142 -15.04 2.88 11.00
C HIS A 142 -16.57 3.01 10.89
N GLU A 143 -17.16 4.04 11.51
CA GLU A 143 -18.60 4.24 11.45
C GLU A 143 -19.12 4.54 10.03
N ALA A 144 -18.37 5.30 9.24
CA ALA A 144 -18.74 5.58 7.85
C ALA A 144 -18.71 4.31 7.00
N LEU A 145 -17.68 3.48 7.16
CA LEU A 145 -17.58 2.19 6.48
C LEU A 145 -18.75 1.27 6.84
N GLU A 146 -19.11 1.15 8.12
CA GLU A 146 -20.23 0.31 8.54
C GLU A 146 -21.57 0.77 7.96
N ARG A 147 -21.80 2.08 7.83
CA ARG A 147 -23.03 2.64 7.24
C ARG A 147 -23.02 2.71 5.71
N THR A 148 -21.93 2.34 5.06
CA THR A 148 -21.82 2.46 3.60
C THR A 148 -22.70 1.44 2.90
N ALA A 149 -23.64 1.94 2.08
CA ALA A 149 -24.43 1.11 1.18
C ALA A 149 -23.68 0.85 -0.13
N TYR A 150 -23.82 -0.36 -0.69
CA TYR A 150 -23.33 -0.71 -2.01
C TYR A 150 -24.22 -0.10 -3.10
N LEU A 151 -23.62 0.56 -4.10
CA LEU A 151 -24.38 1.27 -5.14
C LEU A 151 -25.11 0.36 -6.12
N ASN A 152 -24.58 -0.84 -6.39
CA ASN A 152 -25.09 -1.76 -7.42
C ASN A 152 -25.35 -1.05 -8.77
N SER A 153 -24.32 -0.38 -9.29
CA SER A 153 -24.41 0.54 -10.44
C SER A 153 -23.56 0.07 -11.64
N PHE A 154 -23.48 0.88 -12.69
CA PHE A 154 -22.42 0.76 -13.70
C PHE A 154 -21.10 1.30 -13.17
N SER A 155 -19.97 0.96 -13.79
CA SER A 155 -18.67 1.54 -13.45
C SER A 155 -18.31 2.68 -14.40
N HIS A 156 -18.07 3.87 -13.86
CA HIS A 156 -17.56 5.02 -14.61
C HIS A 156 -16.43 5.73 -13.85
N VAL A 157 -15.21 5.20 -13.95
CA VAL A 157 -14.03 5.70 -13.22
C VAL A 157 -13.70 7.18 -13.50
N GLY A 158 -13.90 7.68 -14.72
CA GLY A 158 -13.62 9.07 -15.07
C GLY A 158 -14.44 10.08 -14.23
N ALA A 159 -15.76 9.85 -14.16
CA ALA A 159 -16.66 10.60 -13.29
C ALA A 159 -16.26 10.51 -11.81
N GLY A 160 -15.86 9.32 -11.34
CA GLY A 160 -15.33 9.12 -9.98
C GLY A 160 -14.09 9.97 -9.69
N ILE A 161 -13.13 10.01 -10.62
CA ILE A 161 -11.91 10.83 -10.52
C ILE A 161 -12.27 12.32 -10.41
N VAL A 162 -13.10 12.82 -11.31
CA VAL A 162 -13.51 14.23 -11.32
C VAL A 162 -14.27 14.58 -10.05
N HIS A 163 -15.15 13.70 -9.58
CA HIS A 163 -15.89 13.91 -8.34
C HIS A 163 -14.98 13.93 -7.11
N ALA A 164 -13.99 13.03 -7.04
CA ALA A 164 -12.98 13.01 -5.97
C ALA A 164 -12.18 14.32 -5.94
N ILE A 165 -11.73 14.81 -7.10
CA ILE A 165 -11.00 16.08 -7.19
C ILE A 165 -11.86 17.25 -6.69
N ASN A 166 -13.12 17.33 -7.11
CA ASN A 166 -13.97 18.47 -6.79
C ASN A 166 -14.47 18.46 -5.33
N ASN A 167 -14.78 17.29 -4.78
CA ASN A 167 -15.47 17.19 -3.48
C ASN A 167 -14.57 16.73 -2.34
N VAL A 168 -13.50 15.97 -2.62
CA VAL A 168 -12.55 15.51 -1.60
C VAL A 168 -11.29 16.37 -1.62
N VAL A 169 -10.62 16.47 -2.76
CA VAL A 169 -9.34 17.20 -2.88
C VAL A 169 -9.54 18.70 -2.69
N ARG A 170 -10.55 19.28 -3.35
CA ARG A 170 -10.89 20.71 -3.27
C ARG A 170 -12.02 21.02 -2.29
N GLY A 171 -12.41 20.04 -1.46
CA GLY A 171 -13.53 20.18 -0.54
C GLY A 171 -13.36 21.37 0.41
N ALA A 172 -14.44 22.14 0.58
CA ALA A 172 -14.45 23.38 1.39
C ALA A 172 -14.19 23.15 2.89
N ARG A 173 -14.32 21.91 3.38
CA ARG A 173 -14.15 21.51 4.79
C ARG A 173 -12.94 20.58 4.95
N GLY A 174 -11.75 21.07 4.65
CA GLY A 174 -10.51 20.32 4.89
C GLY A 174 -10.10 19.40 3.73
N GLY A 175 -10.04 19.95 2.51
CA GLY A 175 -9.47 19.26 1.35
C GLY A 175 -7.99 18.89 1.49
N ALA A 176 -7.37 18.50 0.38
CA ALA A 176 -6.00 18.00 0.37
C ALA A 176 -5.00 19.05 0.86
N ARG A 177 -4.05 18.62 1.71
CA ARG A 177 -2.94 19.42 2.20
C ARG A 177 -2.04 19.78 1.02
N ARG A 178 -1.71 21.06 0.84
CA ARG A 178 -0.87 21.54 -0.28
C ARG A 178 0.53 20.92 -0.31
N HIS A 179 1.06 20.51 0.84
CA HIS A 179 2.40 19.93 0.98
C HIS A 179 2.37 18.41 1.12
N ALA A 180 1.18 17.79 1.11
CA ALA A 180 1.05 16.34 1.15
C ALA A 180 1.14 15.75 -0.25
N GLU A 181 1.69 14.55 -0.35
CA GLU A 181 1.46 13.73 -1.53
C GLU A 181 -0.02 13.35 -1.60
N LEU A 182 -0.63 13.52 -2.77
CA LEU A 182 -2.00 13.13 -3.01
C LEU A 182 -2.03 11.76 -3.70
N SER A 183 -2.31 10.71 -2.94
CA SER A 183 -2.36 9.34 -3.45
C SER A 183 -3.80 8.95 -3.77
N PHE A 184 -4.08 8.51 -4.99
CA PHE A 184 -5.38 7.93 -5.36
C PHE A 184 -5.24 6.42 -5.44
N VAL A 185 -6.04 5.68 -4.68
CA VAL A 185 -6.04 4.21 -4.72
C VAL A 185 -7.35 3.72 -5.30
N PHE A 186 -7.30 3.11 -6.48
CA PHE A 186 -8.45 2.55 -7.15
C PHE A 186 -8.63 1.08 -6.74
N LEU A 187 -9.81 0.73 -6.22
CA LEU A 187 -10.19 -0.66 -5.92
C LEU A 187 -11.28 -1.06 -6.90
N THR A 188 -10.95 -1.90 -7.87
CA THR A 188 -11.84 -2.23 -9.00
C THR A 188 -11.68 -3.70 -9.42
N ASP A 189 -12.68 -4.22 -10.13
CA ASP A 189 -12.58 -5.51 -10.81
C ASP A 189 -11.85 -5.41 -12.17
N GLY A 190 -11.49 -4.19 -12.58
CA GLY A 190 -10.65 -3.91 -13.75
C GLY A 190 -11.40 -3.62 -15.04
N VAL A 191 -12.74 -3.55 -15.03
CA VAL A 191 -13.54 -3.19 -16.21
C VAL A 191 -14.47 -2.03 -15.89
N THR A 192 -14.32 -0.94 -16.65
CA THR A 192 -15.07 0.29 -16.43
C THR A 192 -15.35 1.00 -17.75
N GLY A 193 -16.42 1.79 -17.79
CA GLY A 193 -16.63 2.77 -18.85
C GLY A 193 -15.41 3.70 -18.94
N ASN A 194 -14.97 3.96 -20.17
CA ASN A 194 -13.78 4.76 -20.48
C ASN A 194 -14.11 6.12 -21.12
N ASP A 195 -15.39 6.47 -21.19
CA ASP A 195 -15.86 7.79 -21.61
C ASP A 195 -15.20 8.86 -20.72
N SER A 196 -14.69 9.93 -21.33
CA SER A 196 -13.98 11.04 -20.64
C SER A 196 -12.77 10.63 -19.77
N LEU A 197 -12.27 9.39 -19.90
CA LEU A 197 -11.14 8.91 -19.10
C LEU A 197 -9.87 9.76 -19.33
N GLU A 198 -9.59 10.15 -20.56
CA GLU A 198 -8.43 10.98 -20.91
C GLU A 198 -8.46 12.35 -20.22
N GLU A 199 -9.63 13.00 -20.19
CA GLU A 199 -9.81 14.29 -19.51
C GLU A 199 -9.66 14.16 -17.99
N SER A 200 -10.12 13.04 -17.45
CA SER A 200 -10.00 12.68 -16.03
C SER A 200 -8.54 12.42 -15.65
N VAL A 201 -7.81 11.69 -16.49
CA VAL A 201 -6.36 11.44 -16.38
C VAL A 201 -5.58 12.76 -16.44
N HIS A 202 -5.93 13.66 -17.37
CA HIS A 202 -5.34 14.99 -17.42
C HIS A 202 -5.60 15.79 -16.15
N SER A 203 -6.79 15.67 -15.58
CA SER A 203 -7.16 16.31 -14.32
C SER A 203 -6.35 15.77 -13.13
N MET A 204 -6.09 14.46 -13.08
CA MET A 204 -5.18 13.85 -12.10
C MET A 204 -3.76 14.41 -12.23
N ARG A 205 -3.21 14.47 -13.45
CA ARG A 205 -1.88 15.05 -13.70
C ARG A 205 -1.80 16.50 -13.22
N LYS A 206 -2.82 17.31 -13.50
CA LYS A 206 -2.89 18.71 -13.04
C LYS A 206 -2.94 18.86 -11.51
N GLN A 207 -3.38 17.84 -10.77
CA GLN A 207 -3.41 17.86 -9.31
C GLN A 207 -2.20 17.15 -8.69
N ASN A 208 -1.22 16.71 -9.50
CA ASN A 208 -0.07 15.92 -9.05
C ASN A 208 -0.48 14.68 -8.25
N VAL A 209 -1.56 14.03 -8.68
CA VAL A 209 -2.03 12.76 -8.08
C VAL A 209 -1.02 11.66 -8.39
N VAL A 210 -0.72 10.83 -7.39
CA VAL A 210 0.02 9.56 -7.50
C VAL A 210 -1.00 8.41 -7.46
N PRO A 211 -1.38 7.83 -8.61
CA PRO A 211 -2.39 6.79 -8.65
C PRO A 211 -1.79 5.40 -8.43
N THR A 212 -2.52 4.57 -7.69
CA THR A 212 -2.27 3.15 -7.49
C THR A 212 -3.54 2.40 -7.83
N VAL A 213 -3.45 1.34 -8.61
CA VAL A 213 -4.60 0.53 -9.02
C VAL A 213 -4.49 -0.83 -8.37
N VAL A 214 -5.49 -1.22 -7.60
CA VAL A 214 -5.69 -2.59 -7.14
C VAL A 214 -6.84 -3.17 -7.97
N ALA A 215 -6.47 -3.97 -8.97
CA ALA A 215 -7.40 -4.65 -9.85
C ALA A 215 -7.52 -6.11 -9.45
N VAL A 216 -8.74 -6.56 -9.19
CA VAL A 216 -9.00 -7.90 -8.68
C VAL A 216 -9.89 -8.67 -9.65
N GLY A 217 -9.40 -9.79 -10.14
CA GLY A 217 -10.13 -10.65 -11.07
C GLY A 217 -9.29 -11.06 -12.28
N SER A 218 -9.83 -12.00 -13.04
CA SER A 218 -9.16 -12.57 -14.22
C SER A 218 -9.32 -11.73 -15.49
N ASP A 219 -10.44 -11.02 -15.60
CA ASP A 219 -10.84 -10.26 -16.78
C ASP A 219 -10.71 -8.76 -16.49
N VAL A 220 -9.54 -8.20 -16.80
CA VAL A 220 -9.19 -6.79 -16.57
C VAL A 220 -8.79 -6.12 -17.87
N ASP A 221 -9.21 -4.87 -18.05
CA ASP A 221 -8.80 -4.05 -19.19
C ASP A 221 -7.47 -3.34 -18.88
N MET A 222 -6.37 -3.97 -19.29
CA MET A 222 -5.02 -3.44 -19.02
C MET A 222 -4.74 -2.08 -19.66
N ASP A 223 -5.41 -1.74 -20.76
CA ASP A 223 -5.23 -0.44 -21.41
C ASP A 223 -5.87 0.65 -20.56
N VAL A 224 -7.07 0.40 -20.03
CA VAL A 224 -7.73 1.29 -19.08
C VAL A 224 -6.92 1.41 -17.78
N LEU A 225 -6.45 0.29 -17.20
CA LEU A 225 -5.67 0.34 -15.97
C LEU A 225 -4.35 1.11 -16.14
N THR A 226 -3.67 0.94 -17.28
CA THR A 226 -2.43 1.68 -17.59
C THR A 226 -2.70 3.17 -17.73
N LYS A 227 -3.85 3.58 -18.27
CA LYS A 227 -4.24 4.99 -18.32
C LYS A 227 -4.49 5.58 -16.94
N ILE A 228 -5.23 4.85 -16.09
CA ILE A 228 -5.53 5.26 -14.71
C ILE A 228 -4.23 5.41 -13.90
N SER A 229 -3.28 4.48 -14.07
CA SER A 229 -1.96 4.52 -13.43
C SER A 229 -0.99 5.53 -14.06
N LEU A 230 -1.47 6.39 -14.96
CA LEU A 230 -0.70 7.41 -15.68
C LEU A 230 0.48 6.86 -16.50
N GLY A 231 0.45 5.57 -16.85
CA GLY A 231 1.48 4.84 -17.57
C GLY A 231 2.39 4.00 -16.68
N ASP A 232 2.33 4.15 -15.35
CA ASP A 232 3.15 3.36 -14.44
C ASP A 232 2.51 1.98 -14.21
N ARG A 233 3.10 0.94 -14.81
CA ARG A 233 2.63 -0.43 -14.62
C ARG A 233 3.00 -1.01 -13.26
N ALA A 234 4.02 -0.48 -12.58
CA ALA A 234 4.40 -0.94 -11.26
C ALA A 234 3.37 -0.53 -10.20
N ALA A 235 2.63 0.55 -10.46
CA ALA A 235 1.50 1.00 -9.64
C ALA A 235 0.23 0.15 -9.78
N ILE A 236 0.24 -0.89 -10.62
CA ILE A 236 -0.90 -1.79 -10.84
C ILE A 236 -0.69 -3.10 -10.09
N PHE A 237 -1.46 -3.29 -9.04
CA PHE A 237 -1.53 -4.49 -8.24
C PHE A 237 -2.65 -5.38 -8.77
N ARG A 238 -2.31 -6.56 -9.28
CA ARG A 238 -3.28 -7.53 -9.79
C ARG A 238 -3.41 -8.70 -8.83
N GLU A 239 -4.62 -8.93 -8.35
CA GLU A 239 -4.93 -10.08 -7.51
C GLU A 239 -6.04 -10.92 -8.16
N LYS A 240 -6.10 -12.21 -7.82
CA LYS A 240 -7.09 -13.13 -8.42
C LYS A 240 -8.47 -12.98 -7.81
N ASP A 241 -8.50 -12.68 -6.51
CA ASP A 241 -9.70 -12.66 -5.68
C ASP A 241 -9.56 -11.59 -4.59
N PHE A 242 -10.70 -11.11 -4.08
CA PHE A 242 -10.70 -10.07 -3.05
C PHE A 242 -10.26 -10.61 -1.68
N ASP A 243 -10.22 -11.94 -1.49
CA ASP A 243 -9.70 -12.56 -0.27
C ASP A 243 -8.17 -12.39 -0.18
N SER A 244 -7.49 -12.29 -1.34
CA SER A 244 -6.06 -12.01 -1.44
C SER A 244 -5.69 -10.65 -0.85
N LEU A 245 -6.61 -9.69 -0.80
CA LEU A 245 -6.37 -8.37 -0.18
C LEU A 245 -6.13 -8.46 1.34
N ALA A 246 -6.65 -9.50 1.98
CA ALA A 246 -6.44 -9.77 3.41
C ALA A 246 -5.15 -10.57 3.68
N GLN A 247 -4.47 -11.07 2.63
CA GLN A 247 -3.26 -11.84 2.80
C GLN A 247 -2.09 -10.93 3.21
N PRO A 248 -1.30 -11.29 4.24
CA PRO A 248 -0.17 -10.47 4.70
C PRO A 248 0.83 -10.13 3.59
N SER A 249 1.08 -11.07 2.67
CA SER A 249 2.01 -10.86 1.54
C SER A 249 1.59 -9.73 0.61
N PHE A 250 0.30 -9.62 0.33
CA PHE A 250 -0.24 -8.52 -0.47
C PHE A 250 -0.26 -7.23 0.36
N PHE A 251 -0.82 -7.32 1.57
CA PHE A 251 -1.08 -6.17 2.43
C PHE A 251 0.22 -5.44 2.79
N ASP A 252 1.27 -6.16 3.21
CA ASP A 252 2.56 -5.55 3.53
C ASP A 252 3.23 -4.92 2.30
N ARG A 253 3.10 -5.54 1.13
CA ARG A 253 3.62 -4.98 -0.13
C ARG A 253 2.88 -3.70 -0.50
N PHE A 254 1.56 -3.67 -0.36
CA PHE A 254 0.73 -2.50 -0.61
C PHE A 254 1.05 -1.36 0.37
N ILE A 255 1.15 -1.64 1.68
CA ILE A 255 1.49 -0.62 2.68
C ILE A 255 2.87 -0.01 2.42
N ARG A 256 3.87 -0.81 2.02
CA ARG A 256 5.20 -0.31 1.63
C ARG A 256 5.18 0.55 0.38
N TRP A 257 4.24 0.33 -0.53
CA TRP A 257 4.12 1.11 -1.75
C TRP A 257 3.56 2.51 -1.48
N ILE A 258 2.58 2.61 -0.58
CA ILE A 258 1.88 3.88 -0.32
C ILE A 258 2.57 4.80 0.71
N CYS A 259 3.65 4.38 1.40
CA CYS A 259 4.24 5.14 2.54
C CYS A 259 5.68 5.70 2.37
#